data_AF-A0A1F2PLE2-F1
#
_entry.id   AF-A0A1F2PLE2-F1
#
_cell.length_a   1.000
_cell.length_b   1.000
_cell.length_c   1.000
_cell.angle_alpha   90.00
_cell.angle_beta   90.00
_cell.angle_gamma   90.00
#
_symmetry.space_group_name_H-M   'P 1'
#
loop_
_entity.id
_entity.type
_entity.pdbx_description
1 polymer ?
#
loop_
_entity_poly.entity_id
_entity_poly.type
_entity_poly.pdbx_seq_one_letter_code
_entity_poly.pdbx_strand_id
1 'polypeptide(L)'
;MLINLDQFNSVNDKNFYRQLPYFLRDSLLVAGLSRVFGDMGDLRAAYHQTEIALDFGTCDQPMFWTYRFDDYAFHYLLKNSPGIFAMHQVCSEKLLTLRQYDAEKHTEYYKTLLTFFDCRLNAAAAAKRLYIHRSSFLNRLERIEKLFNIDFNSNNELLYLGLSMLIIERN
;
A
#
# COMPACT_ATOMS: atom_id res chain seq x y z
N MET A 1 -8.00 3.79 -25.07
CA MET A 1 -7.96 5.00 -25.92
C MET A 1 -6.60 5.66 -25.74
N LEU A 2 -5.89 5.97 -26.82
CA LEU A 2 -4.65 6.76 -26.75
C LEU A 2 -5.00 8.23 -26.96
N ILE A 3 -4.43 9.12 -26.16
CA ILE A 3 -4.73 10.56 -26.21
C ILE A 3 -3.41 11.31 -26.27
N ASN A 4 -3.23 12.10 -27.34
CA ASN A 4 -2.11 13.02 -27.44
C ASN A 4 -2.47 14.30 -26.67
N LEU A 5 -1.81 14.51 -25.54
CA LEU A 5 -2.05 15.68 -24.69
C LEU A 5 -1.56 16.99 -25.31
N ASP A 6 -0.54 16.95 -26.18
CA ASP A 6 -0.01 18.13 -26.87
C ASP A 6 -0.97 18.65 -27.96
N GLN A 7 -1.81 17.76 -28.49
CA GLN A 7 -2.84 18.10 -29.47
C GLN A 7 -4.23 18.30 -28.85
N PHE A 8 -4.38 18.07 -27.54
CA PHE A 8 -5.66 18.23 -26.87
C PHE A 8 -5.98 19.72 -26.66
N ASN A 9 -6.74 20.29 -27.58
CA ASN A 9 -7.31 21.63 -27.47
C ASN A 9 -8.75 21.53 -26.98
N SER A 10 -9.09 22.31 -25.96
CA SER A 10 -10.48 22.40 -25.49
C SER A 10 -11.04 23.80 -25.64
N VAL A 11 -12.34 23.88 -25.91
CA VAL A 11 -13.06 25.14 -26.16
C VAL A 11 -12.92 26.15 -25.01
N ASN A 12 -12.58 25.70 -23.80
CA ASN A 12 -12.49 26.52 -22.59
C ASN A 12 -11.09 26.47 -21.89
N ASP A 13 -10.02 26.04 -22.57
CA ASP A 13 -8.67 25.83 -21.99
C ASP A 13 -8.66 24.98 -20.70
N LYS A 14 -9.66 24.13 -20.52
CA LYS A 14 -9.74 23.24 -19.37
C LYS A 14 -8.83 22.04 -19.63
N ASN A 15 -7.94 21.76 -18.67
CA ASN A 15 -7.11 20.57 -18.68
C ASN A 15 -7.93 19.29 -18.95
N PHE A 16 -7.43 18.40 -19.82
CA PHE A 16 -8.07 17.14 -20.19
C PHE A 16 -8.61 16.36 -18.98
N TYR A 17 -7.81 16.21 -17.93
CA TYR A 17 -8.17 15.46 -16.73
C TYR A 17 -9.34 16.08 -15.94
N ARG A 18 -9.61 17.38 -16.11
CA ARG A 18 -10.78 18.02 -15.50
C ARG A 18 -12.06 17.78 -16.28
N GLN A 19 -11.97 17.58 -17.59
CA GLN A 19 -13.15 17.38 -18.44
C GLN A 19 -13.57 15.91 -18.52
N LEU A 20 -12.59 15.02 -18.46
CA LEU A 20 -12.80 13.59 -18.62
C LEU A 20 -13.88 13.02 -17.67
N PRO A 21 -13.90 13.32 -16.37
CA PRO A 21 -14.94 12.78 -15.47
C PRO A 21 -16.36 13.17 -15.86
N TYR A 22 -16.57 14.38 -16.40
CA TYR A 22 -17.90 14.82 -16.85
C TYR A 22 -18.35 14.04 -18.07
N PHE A 23 -17.48 13.90 -19.07
CA PHE A 23 -17.76 13.12 -20.27
C PHE A 23 -18.06 11.65 -19.94
N LEU A 24 -17.26 11.04 -19.06
CA LEU A 24 -17.45 9.66 -18.63
C LEU A 24 -18.77 9.49 -17.87
N ARG A 25 -19.09 10.42 -16.97
CA ARG A 25 -20.36 10.42 -16.24
C ARG A 25 -21.56 10.49 -17.16
N ASP A 26 -21.57 11.45 -18.10
CA ASP A 26 -22.69 11.66 -19.03
C ASP A 26 -22.85 10.47 -19.99
N SER A 27 -21.77 9.73 -20.24
CA SER A 27 -21.75 8.54 -21.09
C SER A 27 -21.94 7.22 -20.33
N LEU A 28 -22.12 7.25 -19.01
CA LEU A 28 -22.18 6.07 -18.13
C LEU A 28 -20.96 5.13 -18.26
N LEU A 29 -19.78 5.73 -18.40
CA LEU A 29 -18.49 5.03 -18.52
C LEU A 29 -17.59 5.31 -17.32
N VAL A 30 -16.57 4.48 -17.17
CA VAL A 30 -15.43 4.67 -16.25
C VAL A 30 -14.13 4.47 -17.00
N ALA A 31 -13.03 5.06 -16.50
CA ALA A 31 -11.73 4.93 -17.15
C ALA A 31 -10.58 4.73 -16.16
N GLY A 32 -9.70 3.77 -16.47
CA GLY A 32 -8.35 3.69 -15.92
C GLY A 32 -7.39 4.57 -16.71
N LEU A 33 -6.49 5.26 -16.02
CA LEU A 33 -5.53 6.21 -16.58
C LEU A 33 -4.10 5.75 -16.28
N SER A 34 -3.30 5.61 -17.32
CA SER A 34 -1.87 5.35 -17.22
C SER A 34 -1.10 6.61 -16.83
N ARG A 35 0.20 6.45 -16.60
CA ARG A 35 1.14 7.58 -16.67
C ARG A 35 1.22 8.11 -18.10
N VAL A 36 1.60 9.37 -18.21
CA VAL A 36 1.98 9.97 -19.49
C VAL A 36 3.31 9.34 -19.92
N PHE A 37 3.42 9.02 -21.21
CA PHE A 37 4.60 8.44 -21.81
C PHE A 37 4.90 9.14 -23.14
N GLY A 38 6.18 9.15 -23.53
CA GLY A 38 6.65 9.81 -24.75
C GLY A 38 7.13 8.86 -25.85
N ASP A 39 7.41 7.60 -25.50
CA ASP A 39 7.88 6.58 -26.45
C ASP A 39 6.76 5.56 -26.72
N MET A 40 6.57 5.20 -27.99
CA MET A 40 5.65 4.14 -28.40
C MET A 40 6.01 2.77 -27.79
N GLY A 41 7.27 2.55 -27.40
CA GLY A 41 7.69 1.37 -26.65
C GLY A 41 6.96 1.20 -25.31
N ASP A 42 6.55 2.30 -24.67
CA ASP A 42 5.85 2.29 -23.38
C ASP A 42 4.34 2.03 -23.51
N LEU A 43 3.78 1.99 -24.73
CA LEU A 43 2.35 1.85 -24.95
C LEU A 43 1.78 0.58 -24.30
N ARG A 44 2.52 -0.54 -24.36
CA ARG A 44 2.10 -1.79 -23.71
C ARG A 44 2.06 -1.63 -22.18
N ALA A 45 3.08 -1.01 -21.60
CA ALA A 45 3.11 -0.76 -20.16
C ALA A 45 1.98 0.19 -19.74
N ALA A 46 1.74 1.24 -20.51
CA ALA A 46 0.64 2.18 -20.27
C ALA A 46 -0.73 1.49 -20.35
N TYR A 47 -0.93 0.60 -21.32
CA TYR A 47 -2.16 -0.20 -21.40
C TYR A 47 -2.37 -1.03 -20.13
N HIS A 48 -1.37 -1.79 -19.69
CA HIS A 48 -1.48 -2.54 -18.44
C HIS A 48 -1.70 -1.67 -17.21
N GLN A 49 -1.09 -0.47 -17.15
CA GLN A 49 -1.39 0.50 -16.09
C GLN A 49 -2.87 0.91 -16.07
N THR A 50 -3.51 1.07 -17.23
CA THR A 50 -4.95 1.37 -17.29
C THR A 50 -5.81 0.21 -16.81
N GLU A 51 -5.46 -1.04 -17.14
CA GLU A 51 -6.17 -2.23 -16.66
C GLU A 51 -6.08 -2.33 -15.14
N ILE A 52 -4.87 -2.20 -14.58
CA ILE A 52 -4.64 -2.23 -13.14
C ILE A 52 -5.43 -1.12 -12.43
N ALA A 53 -5.38 0.11 -12.96
CA ALA A 53 -6.10 1.23 -12.37
C ALA A 53 -7.62 0.99 -12.37
N LEU A 54 -8.16 0.42 -13.45
CA LEU A 54 -9.58 0.11 -13.57
C LEU A 54 -10.00 -1.02 -12.61
N ASP A 55 -9.23 -2.11 -12.58
CA ASP A 55 -9.52 -3.28 -11.74
C ASP A 55 -9.49 -2.93 -10.25
N PHE A 56 -8.41 -2.28 -9.78
CA PHE A 56 -8.29 -1.90 -8.38
C PHE A 56 -9.24 -0.76 -8.02
N GLY A 57 -9.38 0.23 -8.91
CA GLY A 57 -10.19 1.41 -8.64
C GLY A 57 -11.68 1.11 -8.53
N THR A 58 -12.22 0.26 -9.41
CA THR A 58 -13.63 -0.12 -9.37
C THR A 58 -13.99 -0.97 -8.15
N CYS A 59 -13.06 -1.79 -7.66
CA CYS A 59 -13.23 -2.51 -6.40
C CYS A 59 -13.18 -1.59 -5.17
N ASP A 60 -12.18 -0.71 -5.10
CA ASP A 60 -11.93 0.12 -3.91
C ASP A 60 -12.91 1.31 -3.81
N GLN A 61 -13.26 1.94 -4.94
CA GLN A 61 -14.04 3.18 -4.98
C GLN A 61 -15.03 3.21 -6.17
N PRO A 62 -16.06 2.34 -6.18
CA PRO A 62 -16.97 2.16 -7.32
C PRO A 62 -17.75 3.42 -7.74
N MET A 63 -17.77 4.46 -6.91
CA MET A 63 -18.45 5.73 -7.19
C MET A 63 -17.62 6.71 -8.04
N PHE A 64 -16.37 6.39 -8.36
CA PHE A 64 -15.50 7.27 -9.15
C PHE A 64 -15.57 6.95 -10.65
N TRP A 65 -15.40 7.98 -11.47
CA TRP A 65 -15.40 7.84 -12.93
C TRP A 65 -14.01 7.65 -13.53
N THR A 66 -12.96 8.06 -12.82
CA THR A 66 -11.58 7.97 -13.29
C THR A 66 -10.67 7.43 -12.21
N TYR A 67 -9.79 6.50 -12.58
CA TYR A 67 -8.85 5.85 -11.69
C TYR A 67 -7.43 6.03 -12.25
N ARG A 68 -6.52 6.65 -11.50
CA ARG A 68 -5.14 6.84 -11.97
C ARG A 68 -4.25 5.73 -11.45
N PHE A 69 -3.38 5.20 -12.30
CA PHE A 69 -2.47 4.14 -11.93
C PHE A 69 -1.62 4.47 -10.69
N ASP A 70 -1.16 5.71 -10.54
CA ASP A 70 -0.35 6.12 -9.38
C ASP A 70 -1.07 5.98 -8.04
N ASP A 71 -2.40 6.06 -8.02
CA ASP A 71 -3.21 5.89 -6.82
C ASP A 71 -3.26 4.40 -6.38
N TYR A 72 -3.03 3.47 -7.32
CA TYR A 72 -3.15 2.03 -7.12
C TYR A 72 -1.83 1.26 -7.28
N ALA A 73 -0.76 1.90 -7.78
CA ALA A 73 0.51 1.25 -8.10
C ALA A 73 1.10 0.52 -6.88
N PHE A 74 1.02 1.14 -5.70
CA PHE A 74 1.50 0.51 -4.47
C PHE A 74 0.65 -0.72 -4.07
N HIS A 75 -0.67 -0.63 -4.20
CA HIS A 75 -1.57 -1.76 -3.92
C HIS A 75 -1.32 -2.92 -4.89
N TYR A 76 -1.10 -2.61 -6.16
CA TYR A 76 -0.70 -3.58 -7.17
C TYR A 76 0.63 -4.26 -6.80
N LEU A 77 1.64 -3.50 -6.40
CA LEU A 77 2.93 -4.05 -5.96
C LEU A 77 2.77 -4.98 -4.76
N LEU A 78 2.00 -4.59 -3.74
CA LEU A 78 1.75 -5.44 -2.57
C LEU A 78 1.03 -6.73 -2.95
N LYS A 79 -0.05 -6.65 -3.74
CA LYS A 79 -0.85 -7.82 -4.14
C LYS A 79 -0.02 -8.84 -4.95
N ASN A 80 0.88 -8.36 -5.80
CA ASN A 80 1.71 -9.20 -6.66
C ASN A 80 3.08 -9.54 -6.05
N SER A 81 3.43 -8.96 -4.90
CA SER A 81 4.72 -9.19 -4.24
C SER A 81 5.03 -10.66 -3.91
N PRO A 82 4.05 -11.53 -3.56
CA PRO A 82 4.36 -12.94 -3.28
C PRO A 82 4.76 -13.74 -4.54
N GLY A 83 4.45 -13.24 -5.73
CA GLY A 83 4.72 -13.94 -6.99
C GLY A 83 4.09 -15.34 -7.00
N ILE A 84 4.93 -16.38 -7.06
CA ILE A 84 4.51 -17.79 -7.06
C ILE A 84 4.31 -18.38 -5.66
N PHE A 85 4.70 -17.65 -4.62
CA PHE A 85 4.71 -18.15 -3.24
C PHE A 85 3.43 -17.78 -2.51
N ALA A 86 3.05 -18.59 -1.53
CA ALA A 86 2.04 -18.20 -0.55
C ALA A 86 2.60 -17.13 0.40
N MET A 87 1.74 -16.27 0.94
CA MET A 87 2.16 -15.14 1.78
C MET A 87 3.04 -15.55 2.97
N HIS A 88 2.68 -16.63 3.66
CA HIS A 88 3.45 -17.12 4.81
C HIS A 88 4.86 -17.59 4.43
N GLN A 89 5.15 -17.81 3.14
CA GLN A 89 6.47 -18.23 2.65
C GLN A 89 7.37 -17.04 2.28
N VAL A 90 6.79 -15.84 2.10
CA VAL A 90 7.52 -14.62 1.71
C VAL A 90 7.49 -13.53 2.77
N CYS A 91 6.56 -13.59 3.72
CA CYS A 91 6.52 -12.66 4.85
C CYS A 91 7.58 -13.03 5.90
N SER A 92 7.98 -12.05 6.69
CA SER A 92 8.96 -12.23 7.76
C SER A 92 8.54 -13.33 8.74
N GLU A 93 9.33 -14.40 8.79
CA GLU A 93 9.15 -15.49 9.76
C GLU A 93 9.14 -14.97 11.20
N LYS A 94 9.91 -13.91 11.50
CA LYS A 94 9.92 -13.25 12.82
C LYS A 94 8.53 -12.75 13.21
N LEU A 95 7.73 -12.23 12.27
CA LEU A 95 6.35 -11.80 12.53
C LEU A 95 5.39 -12.95 12.72
N LEU A 96 5.56 -14.03 11.95
CA LEU A 96 4.74 -15.22 12.07
C LEU A 96 4.96 -15.88 13.45
N THR A 97 6.22 -16.05 13.85
CA THR A 97 6.61 -16.53 15.18
C THR A 97 6.09 -15.61 16.29
N LEU A 98 6.13 -14.29 16.07
CA LEU A 98 5.61 -13.32 17.02
C LEU A 98 4.09 -13.44 17.19
N ARG A 99 3.32 -13.61 16.11
CA ARG A 99 1.87 -13.87 16.19
C ARG A 99 1.55 -15.18 16.90
N GLN A 100 2.33 -16.23 16.64
CA GLN A 100 2.17 -17.50 17.34
C GLN A 100 2.47 -17.34 18.84
N TYR A 101 3.54 -16.65 19.19
CA TYR A 101 3.88 -16.36 20.59
C TYR A 101 2.79 -15.57 21.31
N ASP A 102 2.21 -14.55 20.65
CA ASP A 102 1.07 -13.80 21.18
C ASP A 102 -0.13 -14.69 21.47
N ALA A 103 -0.43 -15.66 20.59
CA ALA A 103 -1.51 -16.62 20.78
C ALA A 103 -1.25 -17.57 21.96
N GLU A 104 -0.02 -18.06 22.11
CA GLU A 104 0.37 -19.02 23.15
C GLU A 104 0.55 -18.39 24.53
N LYS A 105 1.04 -17.14 24.58
CA LYS A 105 1.39 -16.44 25.83
C LYS A 105 0.42 -15.34 26.20
N HIS A 106 -0.62 -15.12 25.38
CA HIS A 106 -1.60 -14.04 25.54
C HIS A 106 -0.93 -12.67 25.66
N THR A 107 0.14 -12.44 24.90
CA THR A 107 0.79 -11.13 24.78
C THR A 107 0.17 -10.31 23.65
N GLU A 108 0.54 -9.03 23.57
CA GLU A 108 0.10 -8.12 22.51
C GLU A 108 1.30 -7.53 21.75
N TYR A 109 2.36 -8.32 21.53
CA TYR A 109 3.58 -7.83 20.89
C TYR A 109 3.35 -7.48 19.42
N TYR A 110 2.50 -8.22 18.71
CA TYR A 110 2.24 -8.00 17.29
C TYR A 110 1.52 -6.67 17.12
N LYS A 111 0.47 -6.47 17.92
CA LYS A 111 -0.27 -5.20 17.98
C LYS A 111 0.61 -4.03 18.42
N THR A 112 1.53 -4.27 19.37
CA THR A 112 2.49 -3.24 19.81
C THR A 112 3.37 -2.81 18.63
N LEU A 113 3.91 -3.77 17.90
CA LEU A 113 4.78 -3.55 16.75
C LEU A 113 4.01 -2.92 15.58
N LEU A 114 2.82 -3.41 15.23
CA LEU A 114 1.96 -2.82 14.20
C LEU A 114 1.65 -1.35 14.51
N THR A 115 1.29 -1.05 15.77
CA THR A 115 1.04 0.33 16.21
C THR A 115 2.29 1.21 16.12
N PHE A 116 3.47 0.64 16.35
CA PHE A 116 4.74 1.33 16.17
C PHE A 116 4.94 1.77 14.71
N PHE A 117 4.70 0.87 13.75
CA PHE A 117 4.77 1.16 12.32
C PHE A 117 3.72 2.20 11.88
N ASP A 118 2.47 2.05 12.33
CA ASP A 118 1.39 3.01 12.06
C ASP A 118 1.71 4.43 12.56
N CYS A 119 2.43 4.51 13.67
CA CYS A 119 2.91 5.77 14.26
C CYS A 119 4.25 6.21 13.68
N ARG A 120 4.66 5.73 12.50
CA ARG A 120 5.90 6.08 11.80
C ARG A 120 7.14 5.88 12.68
N LEU A 121 7.18 4.76 13.41
CA LEU A 121 8.25 4.40 14.34
C LEU A 121 8.44 5.41 15.48
N ASN A 122 7.40 6.17 15.81
CA ASN A 122 7.41 7.08 16.96
C ASN A 122 6.90 6.38 18.22
N ALA A 123 7.82 6.01 19.11
CA ALA A 123 7.50 5.28 20.34
C ALA A 123 6.55 6.06 21.29
N ALA A 124 6.67 7.39 21.36
CA ALA A 124 5.79 8.20 22.20
C ALA A 124 4.36 8.23 21.65
N ALA A 125 4.21 8.40 20.33
CA ALA A 125 2.90 8.35 19.68
C ALA A 125 2.26 6.96 19.77
N ALA A 126 3.05 5.90 19.57
CA ALA A 126 2.58 4.52 19.67
C ALA A 126 2.15 4.16 21.10
N ALA A 127 2.93 4.55 22.12
CA ALA A 127 2.57 4.35 23.52
C ALA A 127 1.24 5.05 23.87
N LYS A 128 1.07 6.30 23.41
CA LYS A 128 -0.19 7.05 23.58
C LYS A 128 -1.36 6.34 22.89
N ARG A 129 -1.17 5.83 21.66
CA ARG A 129 -2.21 5.12 20.91
C ARG A 129 -2.61 3.78 21.53
N LEU A 130 -1.67 3.13 22.24
CA LEU A 130 -1.92 1.91 23.00
C LEU A 130 -2.39 2.17 24.44
N TYR A 131 -2.55 3.43 24.85
CA TYR A 131 -2.91 3.82 26.22
C TYR A 131 -1.96 3.25 27.29
N ILE A 132 -0.67 3.17 26.98
CA ILE A 132 0.37 2.73 27.93
C ILE A 132 1.44 3.80 28.12
N HIS A 133 2.17 3.72 29.22
CA HIS A 133 3.29 4.62 29.47
C HIS A 133 4.45 4.35 28.49
N ARG A 134 5.19 5.40 28.11
CA ARG A 134 6.32 5.31 27.16
C ARG A 134 7.39 4.30 27.61
N SER A 135 7.72 4.26 28.91
CA SER A 135 8.69 3.27 29.41
C SER A 135 8.19 1.84 29.25
N SER A 136 6.93 1.57 29.51
CA SER A 136 6.31 0.26 29.29
C SER A 136 6.35 -0.14 27.82
N PHE A 137 6.11 0.81 26.91
CA PHE A 137 6.22 0.57 25.47
C PHE A 137 7.66 0.20 25.06
N LEU A 138 8.66 0.97 25.49
CA LEU A 138 10.07 0.69 25.18
C LEU A 138 10.50 -0.67 25.73
N ASN A 139 10.07 -1.03 26.95
CA ASN A 139 10.34 -2.34 27.51
C ASN A 139 9.70 -3.48 26.69
N ARG A 140 8.50 -3.26 26.12
CA ARG A 140 7.89 -4.23 25.19
C ARG A 140 8.72 -4.34 23.90
N LEU A 141 9.15 -3.22 23.35
CA LEU A 141 9.95 -3.19 22.12
C LEU A 141 11.30 -3.90 22.29
N GLU A 142 11.99 -3.66 23.42
CA GLU A 142 13.25 -4.35 23.75
C GLU A 142 13.04 -5.87 23.93
N ARG A 143 11.91 -6.28 24.50
CA ARG A 143 11.56 -7.72 24.57
C ARG A 143 11.30 -8.31 23.20
N ILE A 144 10.61 -7.58 22.32
CA ILE A 144 10.36 -8.00 20.93
C ILE A 144 11.69 -8.18 20.19
N GLU A 145 12.59 -7.21 20.29
CA GLU A 145 13.94 -7.27 19.73
C GLU A 145 14.68 -8.53 20.17
N LYS A 146 14.71 -8.81 21.49
CA LYS A 146 15.44 -9.96 22.04
C LYS A 146 14.79 -11.31 21.73
N LEU A 147 13.47 -11.42 21.82
CA LEU A 147 12.76 -12.69 21.64
C LEU A 147 12.70 -13.13 20.18
N PHE A 148 12.56 -12.19 19.26
CA PHE A 148 12.38 -12.48 17.83
C PHE A 148 13.60 -12.09 17.00
N ASN A 149 14.69 -11.66 17.66
CA ASN A 149 15.95 -11.22 17.05
C ASN A 149 15.73 -10.15 15.97
N ILE A 150 14.86 -9.17 16.24
CA ILE A 150 14.53 -8.09 15.29
C ILE A 150 15.51 -6.93 15.46
N ASP A 151 16.29 -6.58 14.43
CA ASP A 151 17.14 -5.39 14.44
C ASP A 151 16.36 -4.14 14.01
N PHE A 152 15.95 -3.34 14.99
CA PHE A 152 15.26 -2.07 14.75
C PHE A 152 16.16 -0.96 14.16
N ASN A 153 17.47 -1.16 14.07
CA ASN A 153 18.39 -0.20 13.45
C ASN A 153 18.64 -0.52 11.96
N SER A 154 18.22 -1.70 11.48
CA SER A 154 18.35 -2.09 10.09
C SER A 154 17.17 -1.59 9.26
N ASN A 155 17.42 -0.63 8.36
CA ASN A 155 16.40 -0.12 7.44
C ASN A 155 15.80 -1.23 6.56
N ASN A 156 16.60 -2.21 6.14
CA ASN A 156 16.12 -3.34 5.33
C ASN A 156 15.18 -4.24 6.14
N GLU A 157 15.51 -4.48 7.41
CA GLU A 157 14.66 -5.27 8.30
C GLU A 157 13.34 -4.54 8.59
N LEU A 158 13.40 -3.25 8.94
CA LEU A 158 12.21 -2.43 9.15
C LEU A 158 11.29 -2.41 7.92
N LEU A 159 11.86 -2.22 6.72
CA LEU A 159 11.08 -2.21 5.48
C LEU A 159 10.44 -3.58 5.23
N TYR A 160 11.20 -4.67 5.40
CA TYR A 160 10.68 -6.02 5.21
C TYR A 160 9.58 -6.37 6.22
N LEU A 161 9.73 -5.98 7.48
CA LEU A 161 8.70 -6.14 8.51
C LEU A 161 7.44 -5.33 8.16
N GLY A 162 7.61 -4.06 7.78
CA GLY A 162 6.48 -3.20 7.40
C GLY A 162 5.71 -3.73 6.18
N LEU A 163 6.42 -4.16 5.13
CA LEU A 163 5.81 -4.79 3.95
C LEU A 163 5.10 -6.10 4.32
N SER A 164 5.73 -6.93 5.15
CA SER A 164 5.13 -8.19 5.62
C SER A 164 3.84 -7.93 6.40
N MET A 165 3.82 -6.95 7.31
CA MET A 165 2.59 -6.56 8.02
C MET A 165 1.51 -6.09 7.06
N LEU A 166 1.85 -5.24 6.08
CA LEU A 166 0.87 -4.77 5.09
C LEU A 166 0.26 -5.90 4.27
N ILE A 167 1.04 -6.92 3.91
CA ILE A 167 0.56 -8.11 3.20
C ILE A 167 -0.34 -8.95 4.10
N ILE A 168 0.07 -9.16 5.37
CA ILE A 168 -0.65 -9.96 6.35
C ILE A 168 -2.01 -9.34 6.73
N GLU A 169 -2.08 -8.01 6.92
CA GLU A 169 -3.32 -7.33 7.35
C GLU A 169 -4.34 -7.11 6.22
N ARG A 170 -3.95 -7.28 4.96
CA ARG A 170 -4.81 -7.04 3.78
C ARG A 170 -5.40 -8.33 3.18
N ASN A 171 -5.20 -9.47 3.82
CA ASN A 171 -5.86 -10.75 3.51
C ASN A 171 -6.77 -11.18 4.65
#